data_AF-A0A4R4LBM0-F1
#
_entry.id   AF-A0A4R4LBM0-F1
#
_cell.length_a   1.000
_cell.length_b   1.000
_cell.length_c   1.000
_cell.angle_alpha   90.00
_cell.angle_beta   90.00
_cell.angle_gamma   90.00
#
_symmetry.space_group_name_H-M   'P 1'
#
loop_
_entity.id
_entity.type
_entity.pdbx_description
1 polymer ?
#
loop_
_entity_poly.entity_id
_entity_poly.type
_entity_poly.pdbx_seq_one_letter_code
_entity_poly.pdbx_strand_id
1 'polypeptide(L)'
;MSVDASSAACGFGDAIEEYLDAMSSGLKEKVGRVVGGLDDRYSAVTVEDGGAELAAYWRLLADGRECRWWWTRKPHVLPPGW
;
A
#
# COMPACT_ATOMS: atom_id res chain seq x y z
N MET A 1 10.37 24.74 -12.70
CA MET A 1 10.90 23.56 -12.00
C MET A 1 9.90 22.45 -12.19
N SER A 2 10.12 21.61 -13.20
CA SER A 2 9.33 20.38 -13.39
C SER A 2 9.64 19.47 -12.21
N VAL A 3 8.65 19.24 -11.37
CA VAL A 3 8.64 18.06 -10.50
C VAL A 3 8.48 16.89 -11.45
N ASP A 4 9.60 16.21 -11.71
CA ASP A 4 9.59 14.88 -12.30
C ASP A 4 8.60 14.04 -11.50
N ALA A 5 7.48 13.70 -12.13
CA ALA A 5 6.59 12.62 -11.72
C ALA A 5 7.30 11.29 -11.98
N SER A 6 8.53 11.17 -11.50
CA SER A 6 9.19 9.89 -11.31
C SER A 6 8.33 9.20 -10.27
N SER A 7 7.44 8.36 -10.79
CA SER A 7 6.82 7.18 -10.20
C SER A 7 7.51 6.74 -8.91
N ALA A 8 7.32 7.51 -7.83
CA ALA A 8 7.50 7.05 -6.49
C ALA A 8 6.32 6.12 -6.27
N ALA A 9 6.45 4.91 -6.80
CA ALA A 9 5.69 3.77 -6.35
C ALA A 9 5.83 3.83 -4.84
N CYS A 10 4.77 4.22 -4.15
CA CYS A 10 4.74 4.18 -2.70
C CYS A 10 4.66 2.72 -2.30
N GLY A 11 5.76 2.02 -2.51
CA GLY A 11 5.94 0.62 -2.27
C GLY A 11 5.90 0.41 -0.79
N PHE A 12 4.99 -0.46 -0.35
CA PHE A 12 5.05 -1.03 0.98
C PHE A 12 6.39 -1.69 1.26
N GLY A 13 7.06 -2.15 0.19
CA GLY A 13 8.42 -2.69 0.20
C GLY A 13 9.30 -1.80 1.06
N ASP A 14 9.49 -0.54 0.67
CA ASP A 14 10.51 0.30 1.28
C ASP A 14 10.35 0.47 2.81
N ALA A 15 9.14 0.74 3.31
CA ALA A 15 8.96 0.99 4.75
C ALA A 15 8.90 -0.29 5.60
N ILE A 16 8.22 -1.35 5.14
CA ILE A 16 8.20 -2.61 5.88
C ILE A 16 9.52 -3.34 5.75
N GLU A 17 10.21 -3.26 4.62
CA GLU A 17 11.56 -3.81 4.46
C GLU A 17 12.54 -3.13 5.41
N GLU A 18 12.48 -1.80 5.59
CA GLU A 18 13.28 -1.11 6.61
C GLU A 18 12.99 -1.62 8.03
N TYR A 19 11.72 -1.79 8.40
CA TYR A 19 11.36 -2.35 9.71
C TYR A 19 11.75 -3.82 9.86
N LEU A 20 11.65 -4.62 8.80
CA LEU A 20 12.05 -6.03 8.78
C LEU A 20 13.58 -6.18 8.85
N ASP A 21 14.33 -5.29 8.20
CA ASP A 21 15.79 -5.25 8.23
C ASP A 21 16.35 -4.88 9.59
N ALA A 22 15.62 -4.06 10.37
CA ALA A 22 15.97 -3.74 11.75
C ALA A 22 15.70 -4.90 12.74
N MET A 23 15.02 -5.97 12.33
CA MET A 23 14.69 -7.10 13.21
C MET A 23 15.81 -8.14 13.28
N SER A 24 15.89 -8.85 14.40
CA SER A 24 16.69 -10.07 14.48
C SER A 24 16.18 -11.11 13.48
N SER A 25 17.09 -11.92 12.92
CA SER A 25 16.79 -12.84 11.81
C SER A 25 15.58 -13.76 12.07
N GLY A 26 15.49 -14.34 13.26
CA GLY A 26 14.36 -15.22 13.63
C GLY A 26 13.02 -14.49 13.79
N LEU A 27 13.03 -13.19 14.11
CA LEU A 27 11.82 -12.36 14.16
C LEU A 27 11.45 -11.89 12.75
N LYS A 28 12.44 -11.50 11.94
CA LYS A 28 12.27 -11.11 10.53
C LYS A 28 11.54 -12.19 9.73
N GLU A 29 11.95 -13.45 9.84
CA GLU A 29 11.29 -14.55 9.11
C GLU A 29 9.83 -14.76 9.54
N LYS A 30 9.54 -14.66 10.85
CA LYS A 30 8.19 -14.84 11.37
C LYS A 30 7.28 -13.70 10.92
N VAL A 31 7.74 -12.47 11.07
CA VAL A 31 6.98 -11.28 10.67
C VAL A 31 6.81 -11.25 9.15
N GLY A 32 7.86 -11.53 8.38
CA GLY A 32 7.80 -11.60 6.91
C GLY A 32 6.75 -12.60 6.40
N ARG A 33 6.65 -13.80 6.99
CA ARG A 33 5.59 -14.77 6.61
C ARG A 33 4.19 -14.26 6.91
N VAL A 34 3.98 -13.64 8.07
CA VAL A 34 2.66 -13.10 8.45
C VAL A 34 2.28 -11.93 7.55
N VAL A 35 3.21 -11.03 7.29
CA VAL A 35 3.01 -9.88 6.40
C VAL A 35 2.72 -10.34 4.97
N GLY A 36 3.53 -11.25 4.42
CA GLY A 36 3.28 -11.81 3.08
C GLY A 36 1.93 -12.49 2.97
N GLY A 37 1.54 -13.32 3.94
CA GLY A 37 0.22 -13.96 3.93
C GLY A 37 -0.96 -12.99 4.15
N LEU A 38 -0.73 -11.80 4.72
CA LEU A 38 -1.74 -10.74 4.78
C LEU A 38 -1.81 -9.97 3.46
N ASP A 39 -0.65 -9.69 2.85
CA ASP A 39 -0.53 -9.04 1.56
C ASP A 39 -1.19 -9.85 0.44
N ASP A 40 -0.95 -11.17 0.40
CA ASP A 40 -1.60 -12.09 -0.55
C ASP A 40 -3.13 -12.05 -0.41
N ARG A 41 -3.63 -12.09 0.83
CA ARG A 41 -5.08 -12.05 1.11
C ARG A 41 -5.69 -10.71 0.74
N TYR A 42 -4.98 -9.61 1.00
CA TYR A 42 -5.42 -8.27 0.64
C TYR A 42 -5.44 -8.08 -0.88
N SER A 43 -4.38 -8.54 -1.56
CA SER A 43 -4.26 -8.49 -3.02
C SER A 43 -5.27 -9.37 -3.73
N ALA A 44 -5.70 -10.49 -3.12
CA ALA A 44 -6.74 -11.36 -3.68
C ALA A 44 -8.14 -10.71 -3.71
N VAL A 45 -8.38 -9.66 -2.92
CA VAL A 45 -9.68 -8.97 -2.84
C VAL A 45 -9.63 -7.53 -3.35
N THR A 46 -8.46 -7.04 -3.77
CA THR A 46 -8.26 -5.66 -4.21
C THR A 46 -7.52 -5.56 -5.54
N VAL A 47 -7.83 -4.53 -6.31
CA VAL A 47 -7.13 -4.14 -7.54
C VAL A 47 -6.41 -2.81 -7.32
N GLU A 48 -5.22 -2.67 -7.91
CA GLU A 48 -4.48 -1.41 -7.95
C GLU A 48 -5.23 -0.39 -8.80
N ASP A 49 -5.49 0.79 -8.25
CA ASP A 49 -6.10 1.92 -8.96
C ASP A 49 -5.32 3.23 -8.77
N GLY A 50 -4.11 3.16 -8.22
CA GLY A 50 -3.29 4.33 -7.92
C GLY A 50 -3.89 5.23 -6.84
N GLY A 51 -4.90 4.75 -6.11
CA GLY A 51 -5.59 5.50 -5.06
C GLY A 51 -6.66 6.44 -5.60
N ALA A 52 -7.08 6.26 -6.84
CA ALA A 52 -8.12 7.08 -7.47
C ALA A 52 -9.44 7.03 -6.70
N GLU A 53 -9.87 5.84 -6.25
CA GLU A 53 -11.10 5.68 -5.47
C GLU A 53 -10.99 6.42 -4.13
N LEU A 54 -9.88 6.24 -3.41
CA LEU A 54 -9.72 6.84 -2.08
C LEU A 54 -9.44 8.34 -2.13
N ALA A 55 -8.79 8.84 -3.18
CA ALA A 55 -8.62 10.27 -3.42
C ALA A 55 -9.97 10.99 -3.57
N ALA A 56 -11.05 10.30 -3.98
CA ALA A 56 -12.39 10.88 -4.02
C ALA A 56 -12.90 11.28 -2.62
N TYR A 57 -12.41 10.62 -1.56
CA TYR A 57 -12.86 10.81 -0.18
C TYR A 57 -11.81 11.45 0.73
N TRP A 58 -10.53 11.39 0.36
CA TRP A 58 -9.42 11.83 1.20
C TRP A 58 -8.56 12.91 0.54
N ARG A 59 -8.61 14.13 1.10
CA ARG A 59 -7.98 15.32 0.52
C ARG A 59 -6.46 15.23 0.40
N LEU A 60 -5.75 14.62 1.35
CA LEU A 60 -4.29 14.50 1.25
C LEU A 60 -3.85 13.58 0.12
N LEU A 61 -4.65 12.56 -0.21
CA LEU A 61 -4.43 11.62 -1.32
C LEU A 61 -4.70 12.34 -2.64
N ALA A 62 -5.80 13.09 -2.72
CA ALA A 62 -6.09 13.95 -3.88
C ALA A 62 -4.98 14.97 -4.15
N ASP A 63 -4.36 15.49 -3.09
CA ASP A 63 -3.23 16.42 -3.19
C ASP A 63 -1.87 15.71 -3.41
N GLY A 64 -1.84 14.38 -3.53
CA GLY A 64 -0.62 13.58 -3.71
C GLY A 64 0.33 13.57 -2.51
N ARG A 65 -0.17 13.92 -1.32
CA ARG A 65 0.63 14.12 -0.08
C ARG A 65 0.67 12.90 0.83
N GLU A 66 -0.21 11.94 0.61
CA GLU A 66 -0.22 10.68 1.35
C GLU A 66 -0.42 9.54 0.37
N CYS A 67 0.58 8.67 0.26
CA CYS A 67 0.48 7.46 -0.54
C CYS A 67 1.08 6.33 0.30
N ARG A 68 0.21 5.53 0.91
CA ARG A 68 0.60 4.20 1.39
C ARG A 68 0.03 3.21 0.39
N TRP A 69 0.78 2.17 0.08
CA TRP A 69 0.38 1.11 -0.87
C TRP A 69 -1.05 0.55 -0.68
N TRP A 70 -1.58 0.46 0.55
CA TRP A 70 -2.95 -0.03 0.75
C TRP A 70 -4.00 1.01 0.38
N TRP A 71 -3.64 2.30 0.36
CA TRP A 71 -4.48 3.37 -0.16
C TRP A 71 -4.47 3.45 -1.68
N THR A 72 -3.58 2.75 -2.37
CA THR A 72 -3.52 2.76 -3.84
C THR A 72 -4.34 1.65 -4.49
N ARG A 73 -5.12 0.94 -3.68
CA ARG A 73 -5.90 -0.23 -4.07
C ARG A 73 -7.35 -0.07 -3.65
N LYS A 74 -8.25 -0.64 -4.45
CA LYS A 74 -9.70 -0.69 -4.17
C LYS A 74 -10.25 -2.11 -4.19
N PRO A 75 -11.34 -2.42 -3.48
CA PRO A 75 -11.97 -3.73 -3.54
C PRO A 75 -12.42 -4.11 -4.95
N HIS A 76 -12.33 -5.39 -5.32
CA HIS A 76 -12.91 -5.91 -6.58
C HIS A 76 -14.43 -5.72 -6.64
N VAL A 77 -15.09 -5.92 -5.50
CA VAL A 77 -16.53 -5.77 -5.32
C VAL A 77 -16.72 -4.81 -4.16
N LEU A 78 -17.29 -3.64 -4.45
CA LEU A 78 -17.77 -2.75 -3.39
C LEU A 78 -19.03 -3.38 -2.78
N PRO A 79 -19.15 -3.43 -1.44
CA PRO A 79 -20.38 -3.86 -0.81
C PRO A 79 -21.53 -2.93 -1.23
N PRO A 80 -22.78 -3.43 -1.30
CA PRO A 80 -23.92 -2.59 -1.64
C PRO A 80 -24.03 -1.39 -0.68
N GLY A 81 -24.07 -0.17 -1.22
CA GLY A 81 -24.25 1.06 -0.44
C GLY A 81 -22.96 1.74 0.06
N TRP A 82 -21.81 1.32 -0.46
CA TRP A 82 -20.55 2.08 -0.39
C TRP A 82 -20.43 3.06 -1.55
#